data_AF-X1B552-F1
#
_entry.id   AF-X1B552-F1
#
_cell.length_a   1.000
_cell.length_b   1.000
_cell.length_c   1.000
_cell.angle_alpha   90.00
_cell.angle_beta   90.00
_cell.angle_gamma   90.00
#
_symmetry.space_group_name_H-M   'P 1'
#
loop_
_entity.id
_entity.type
_entity.pdbx_description
1 polymer ?
#
loop_
_entity_poly.entity_id
_entity_poly.type
_entity_poly.pdbx_seq_one_letter_code
_entity_poly.pdbx_strand_id
1 'polypeptide(L)'
;MIGIPHLKIIGLQASMAKEQIEDNSIDLLFLDGARTYECVKRDIQDYWPKLKIDGIFLGHDYTNQSAHQGVVKASNEIFGSKLKVLKNSRIFIVKKEKSNVKLKARASVVQPPQTISKGPSQRIDGGLSEKKSVKYDIVIPYYHCQILTKGCIESVIKHSKDYRIIASADGSKSTEIEIIETALKPAERFTHLINPINIGFPSN
;
A
#
# COMPACT_ATOMS: atom_id res chain seq x y z
N MET A 1 14.26 9.82 14.53
CA MET A 1 12.80 10.06 14.60
C MET A 1 12.17 8.95 15.43
N ILE A 2 11.14 9.26 16.23
CA ILE A 2 10.38 8.24 16.96
C ILE A 2 9.52 7.50 15.94
N GLY A 3 9.76 6.22 15.68
CA GLY A 3 8.97 5.47 14.71
C GLY A 3 7.48 5.46 15.04
N ILE A 4 6.63 5.52 14.02
CA ILE A 4 5.19 5.28 14.13
C ILE A 4 4.93 3.86 14.71
N PRO A 5 4.33 3.74 15.92
CA PRO A 5 3.99 2.43 16.49
C PRO A 5 3.04 1.69 15.55
N HIS A 6 3.33 0.43 15.23
CA HIS A 6 2.55 -0.45 14.34
C HIS A 6 2.70 -0.23 12.83
N LEU A 7 3.59 0.66 12.37
CA LEU A 7 3.93 0.78 10.96
C LEU A 7 5.38 0.34 10.69
N LYS A 8 5.55 -0.68 9.84
CA LYS A 8 6.85 -1.09 9.29
C LYS A 8 6.89 -0.78 7.80
N ILE A 9 7.86 0.02 7.38
CA ILE A 9 8.12 0.33 5.96
C ILE A 9 9.38 -0.42 5.54
N ILE A 10 9.29 -1.19 4.46
CA ILE A 10 10.42 -1.91 3.87
C ILE A 10 10.82 -1.18 2.59
N GLY A 11 11.85 -0.34 2.68
CA GLY A 11 12.36 0.44 1.54
C GLY A 11 13.27 -0.38 0.63
N LEU A 12 12.74 -1.43 -0.01
CA LEU A 12 13.45 -2.30 -0.95
C LEU A 12 12.60 -2.55 -2.20
N GLN A 13 13.21 -3.03 -3.28
CA GLN A 13 12.46 -3.61 -4.39
C GLN A 13 11.63 -4.80 -3.89
N ALA A 14 10.41 -4.97 -4.44
CA ALA A 14 9.46 -6.00 -3.98
C ALA A 14 10.04 -7.42 -3.96
N SER A 15 10.85 -7.76 -4.97
CA SER A 15 11.55 -9.05 -5.09
C SER A 15 12.49 -9.35 -3.92
N MET A 16 13.02 -8.32 -3.25
CA MET A 16 13.87 -8.44 -2.06
C MET A 16 13.09 -8.24 -0.76
N ALA A 17 12.10 -7.34 -0.77
CA ALA A 17 11.28 -7.03 0.41
C ALA A 17 10.54 -8.27 0.95
N LYS A 18 10.18 -9.22 0.08
CA LYS A 18 9.54 -10.49 0.47
C LYS A 18 10.31 -11.28 1.53
N GLU A 19 11.64 -11.16 1.57
CA GLU A 19 12.49 -11.89 2.52
C GLU A 19 12.36 -11.36 3.96
N GLN A 20 11.81 -10.15 4.13
CA GLN A 20 11.55 -9.55 5.45
C GLN A 20 10.11 -9.78 5.95
N ILE A 21 9.35 -10.60 5.24
CA ILE A 21 7.95 -10.92 5.53
C ILE A 21 7.86 -12.44 5.71
N GLU A 22 7.33 -12.86 6.84
CA GLU A 22 7.16 -14.28 7.15
C GLU A 22 6.04 -14.89 6.29
N ASP A 23 6.21 -16.15 5.89
CA ASP A 23 5.17 -16.90 5.20
C ASP A 23 3.94 -17.08 6.09
N ASN A 24 2.73 -17.06 5.51
CA ASN A 24 1.47 -17.19 6.24
C ASN A 24 1.32 -16.21 7.43
N SER A 25 1.83 -14.98 7.31
CA SER A 25 1.74 -13.95 8.36
C SER A 25 0.74 -12.83 8.04
N ILE A 26 0.40 -12.64 6.77
CA ILE A 26 -0.46 -11.55 6.31
C ILE A 26 -1.93 -11.99 6.27
N ASP A 27 -2.84 -11.24 6.88
CA ASP A 27 -4.29 -11.47 6.78
C ASP A 27 -4.90 -10.85 5.51
N LEU A 28 -4.42 -9.67 5.12
CA LEU A 28 -4.87 -8.88 3.98
C LEU A 28 -3.66 -8.41 3.17
N LEU A 29 -3.59 -8.79 1.90
CA LEU A 29 -2.48 -8.43 1.01
C LEU A 29 -3.00 -7.62 -0.18
N PHE A 30 -2.51 -6.40 -0.36
CA PHE A 30 -2.86 -5.54 -1.49
C PHE A 30 -1.63 -5.37 -2.39
N LEU A 31 -1.70 -5.84 -3.63
CA LEU A 31 -0.68 -5.65 -4.65
C LEU A 31 -1.06 -4.52 -5.64
N ASP A 32 -0.31 -3.41 -5.61
CA ASP A 32 -0.51 -2.26 -6.51
C ASP A 32 0.81 -1.50 -6.74
N GLY A 33 1.71 -2.07 -7.55
CA GLY A 33 3.04 -1.47 -7.77
C GLY A 33 3.68 -1.77 -9.13
N ALA A 34 3.29 -2.86 -9.78
CA ALA A 34 3.79 -3.24 -11.11
C ALA A 34 2.68 -3.24 -12.16
N ARG A 35 3.04 -2.97 -13.42
CA ARG A 35 2.09 -2.94 -14.55
C ARG A 35 2.41 -3.90 -15.69
N THR A 36 3.64 -4.42 -15.76
CA THR A 36 4.04 -5.41 -16.77
C THR A 36 3.66 -6.82 -16.31
N TYR A 37 3.33 -7.69 -17.27
CA TYR A 37 2.93 -9.07 -16.98
C TYR A 37 3.96 -9.82 -16.15
N GLU A 38 5.24 -9.69 -16.49
CA GLU A 38 6.36 -10.40 -15.85
C GLU A 38 6.52 -9.97 -14.40
N CYS A 39 6.49 -8.66 -14.14
CA CYS A 39 6.61 -8.12 -12.79
C CYS A 39 5.39 -8.48 -11.94
N VAL A 40 4.17 -8.33 -12.46
CA VAL A 40 2.94 -8.68 -11.71
C VAL A 40 2.92 -10.18 -11.39
N LYS A 41 3.25 -11.05 -12.35
CA LYS A 41 3.32 -12.49 -12.15
C LYS A 41 4.32 -12.86 -11.07
N ARG A 42 5.53 -12.30 -11.14
CA ARG A 42 6.58 -12.50 -10.13
C ARG A 42 6.10 -12.04 -8.75
N ASP A 43 5.55 -10.83 -8.65
CA ASP A 43 5.14 -10.27 -7.37
C ASP A 43 3.97 -11.07 -6.77
N ILE A 44 3.01 -11.54 -7.57
CA ILE A 44 1.98 -12.49 -7.08
C ILE A 44 2.64 -13.77 -6.54
N GLN A 45 3.59 -14.36 -7.27
CA GLN A 45 4.26 -15.60 -6.84
C GLN A 45 5.10 -15.42 -5.57
N ASP A 46 5.76 -14.28 -5.43
CA ASP A 46 6.63 -13.95 -4.30
C ASP A 46 5.84 -13.65 -3.02
N TYR A 47 4.66 -13.04 -3.16
CA TYR A 47 3.85 -12.58 -2.03
C TYR A 47 2.69 -13.52 -1.68
N TRP A 48 2.27 -14.42 -2.58
CA TRP A 48 1.23 -15.41 -2.28
C TRP A 48 1.57 -16.34 -1.09
N PRO A 49 2.82 -16.80 -0.89
CA PRO A 49 3.21 -17.57 0.30
C PRO A 49 3.08 -16.77 1.60
N LYS A 50 3.23 -15.44 1.54
CA LYS A 50 3.17 -14.51 2.68
C LYS A 50 1.75 -14.36 3.26
N LEU A 51 0.74 -14.51 2.40
CA LEU A 51 -0.67 -14.49 2.78
C LEU A 51 -1.06 -15.75 3.59
N LYS A 52 -1.81 -15.58 4.68
CA LYS A 52 -2.38 -16.68 5.46
C LYS A 52 -3.38 -17.50 4.66
N ILE A 53 -3.57 -18.76 5.06
CA ILE A 53 -4.78 -19.50 4.66
C ILE A 53 -6.00 -18.73 5.17
N ASP A 54 -7.04 -18.69 4.35
CA ASP A 54 -8.24 -17.85 4.48
C ASP A 54 -8.00 -16.33 4.39
N GLY A 55 -6.76 -15.90 4.19
CA GLY A 55 -6.40 -14.51 3.93
C GLY A 55 -6.94 -14.02 2.59
N ILE A 56 -7.02 -12.70 2.47
CA ILE A 56 -7.56 -12.01 1.29
C ILE A 56 -6.42 -11.36 0.51
N PHE A 57 -6.30 -11.70 -0.76
CA PHE A 57 -5.47 -11.02 -1.75
C PHE A 57 -6.34 -10.00 -2.51
N LEU A 58 -5.84 -8.79 -2.67
CA LEU A 58 -6.38 -7.76 -3.55
C LEU A 58 -5.32 -7.32 -4.55
N GLY A 59 -5.73 -7.02 -5.78
CA GLY A 59 -4.91 -6.30 -6.74
C GLY A 59 -5.69 -5.18 -7.40
N HIS A 60 -4.98 -4.14 -7.82
CA HIS A 60 -5.56 -2.99 -8.52
C HIS A 60 -5.51 -3.15 -10.05
N ASP A 61 -5.97 -2.12 -10.78
CA ASP A 61 -5.84 -1.96 -12.22
C ASP A 61 -6.44 -3.07 -13.10
N TYR A 62 -7.34 -3.90 -12.56
CA TYR A 62 -8.06 -4.90 -13.36
C TYR A 62 -9.11 -4.23 -14.26
N THR A 63 -8.69 -3.85 -15.48
CA THR A 63 -9.47 -3.04 -16.41
C THR A 63 -9.14 -3.38 -17.86
N ASN A 64 -9.98 -2.94 -18.80
CA ASN A 64 -9.74 -3.08 -20.24
C ASN A 64 -8.74 -2.06 -20.82
N GLN A 65 -8.07 -1.26 -19.98
CA GLN A 65 -7.09 -0.28 -20.47
C GLN A 65 -5.83 -1.00 -20.96
N SER A 66 -5.24 -0.51 -22.05
CA SER A 66 -4.02 -1.08 -22.64
C SER A 66 -2.85 -1.10 -21.65
N ALA A 67 -2.71 -0.04 -20.85
CA ALA A 67 -1.69 0.09 -19.81
C ALA A 67 -1.77 -0.99 -18.71
N HIS A 68 -2.92 -1.66 -18.57
CA HIS A 68 -3.17 -2.63 -17.49
C HIS A 68 -3.29 -4.08 -17.98
N GLN A 69 -3.03 -4.35 -19.26
CA GLN A 69 -3.14 -5.70 -19.81
C GLN A 69 -2.17 -6.70 -19.16
N GLY A 70 -1.01 -6.22 -18.69
CA GLY A 70 -0.08 -7.05 -17.92
C GLY A 70 -0.69 -7.58 -16.62
N VAL A 71 -1.41 -6.71 -15.90
CA VAL A 71 -2.12 -7.07 -14.67
C VAL A 71 -3.22 -8.08 -14.95
N VAL A 72 -4.11 -7.79 -15.91
CA VAL A 72 -5.24 -8.67 -16.25
C VAL A 72 -4.75 -10.05 -16.70
N LYS A 73 -3.74 -10.10 -17.57
CA LYS A 73 -3.17 -11.37 -18.07
C LYS A 73 -2.56 -12.20 -16.95
N ALA A 74 -1.71 -11.61 -16.10
CA ALA A 74 -1.05 -12.33 -15.01
C ALA A 74 -2.07 -12.84 -13.97
N SER A 75 -3.02 -12.00 -13.58
CA SER A 75 -4.05 -12.36 -12.60
C SER A 75 -4.98 -13.46 -13.11
N ASN A 76 -5.40 -13.42 -14.37
CA ASN A 76 -6.23 -14.48 -14.96
C ASN A 76 -5.49 -15.81 -15.10
N GLU A 77 -4.21 -15.79 -15.48
CA GLU A 77 -3.40 -17.00 -15.58
C GLU A 77 -3.23 -17.68 -14.21
N ILE A 78 -3.00 -16.91 -13.15
CA ILE A 78 -2.74 -17.47 -11.82
C ILE A 78 -4.03 -17.86 -11.09
N PHE A 79 -5.06 -17.01 -11.14
CA PHE A 79 -6.25 -17.16 -10.29
C PHE A 79 -7.49 -17.67 -11.03
N GLY A 80 -7.57 -17.47 -12.35
CA GLY A 80 -8.70 -17.90 -13.18
C GLY A 80 -10.06 -17.52 -12.58
N SER A 81 -10.96 -18.49 -12.47
CA SER A 81 -12.32 -18.29 -11.94
C SER A 81 -12.42 -17.96 -10.45
N LYS A 82 -11.31 -18.06 -9.69
CA LYS A 82 -11.30 -17.68 -8.26
C LYS A 82 -11.29 -16.18 -8.05
N LEU A 83 -10.88 -15.42 -9.07
CA LEU A 83 -10.84 -13.97 -9.05
C LEU A 83 -12.24 -13.39 -9.14
N LYS A 84 -12.53 -12.41 -8.28
CA LYS A 84 -13.75 -11.61 -8.35
C LYS A 84 -13.39 -10.14 -8.47
N VAL A 85 -14.02 -9.43 -9.40
CA VAL A 85 -13.84 -7.97 -9.51
C VAL A 85 -14.89 -7.28 -8.64
N LEU A 86 -14.47 -6.32 -7.82
CA LEU A 86 -15.39 -5.54 -6.99
C LEU A 86 -16.25 -4.64 -7.89
N LYS A 87 -17.55 -4.54 -7.56
CA LYS A 87 -18.49 -3.73 -8.34
C LYS A 87 -18.04 -2.26 -8.39
N ASN A 88 -18.11 -1.65 -9.58
CA ASN A 88 -17.72 -0.25 -9.81
C ASN A 88 -16.28 0.08 -9.36
N SER A 89 -15.39 -0.90 -9.43
CA SER A 89 -14.00 -0.78 -8.98
C SER A 89 -13.06 -1.42 -9.99
N ARG A 90 -11.78 -1.04 -9.89
CA ARG A 90 -10.66 -1.67 -10.61
C ARG A 90 -9.97 -2.75 -9.77
N ILE A 91 -10.47 -2.98 -8.56
CA ILE A 91 -9.92 -3.94 -7.61
C ILE A 91 -10.50 -5.31 -7.89
N PHE A 92 -9.62 -6.30 -7.96
CA PHE A 92 -9.99 -7.71 -7.88
C PHE A 92 -9.60 -8.31 -6.53
N ILE A 93 -10.33 -9.33 -6.12
CA ILE A 93 -10.16 -10.04 -4.85
C ILE A 93 -10.04 -11.55 -5.10
N VAL A 94 -9.16 -12.20 -4.34
CA VAL A 94 -9.00 -13.65 -4.29
C VAL A 94 -8.84 -14.07 -2.82
N LYS A 95 -9.60 -15.08 -2.39
CA LYS A 95 -9.40 -15.69 -1.06
C LYS A 95 -8.40 -16.85 -1.17
N LYS A 96 -7.38 -16.88 -0.31
CA LYS A 96 -6.41 -17.97 -0.28
C LYS A 96 -7.01 -19.18 0.42
N GLU A 97 -7.45 -20.16 -0.35
CA GLU A 97 -7.97 -21.42 0.17
C GLU A 97 -6.84 -22.37 0.56
N LYS A 98 -7.14 -23.30 1.47
CA LYS A 98 -6.22 -24.37 1.84
C LYS A 98 -5.96 -25.27 0.63
N SER A 99 -4.75 -25.26 0.09
CA SER A 99 -4.35 -26.13 -1.02
C SER A 99 -3.78 -27.45 -0.50
N ASN A 100 -4.26 -28.58 -1.02
CA ASN A 100 -3.68 -29.91 -0.76
C ASN A 100 -2.40 -30.20 -1.56
N VAL A 101 -1.85 -29.21 -2.25
CA VAL A 101 -0.72 -29.37 -3.17
C VAL A 101 0.44 -28.49 -2.72
N LYS A 102 1.59 -29.11 -2.44
CA LYS A 102 2.86 -28.42 -2.18
C LYS A 102 3.35 -27.78 -3.48
N LEU A 103 3.29 -26.46 -3.58
CA LEU A 103 3.94 -25.73 -4.66
C LEU A 103 5.47 -25.84 -4.48
N LYS A 104 6.17 -26.30 -5.53
CA LYS A 104 7.64 -26.32 -5.55
C LYS A 104 8.15 -24.88 -5.60
N ALA A 105 8.97 -24.49 -4.63
CA ALA A 105 9.69 -23.22 -4.65
C ALA A 105 10.55 -23.15 -5.93
N ARG A 106 10.45 -22.03 -6.66
CA ARG A 106 11.37 -21.71 -7.76
C ARG A 106 12.29 -20.59 -7.33
N ALA A 107 13.57 -20.73 -7.66
CA ALA A 107 14.57 -19.69 -7.44
C ALA A 107 14.25 -18.46 -8.31
N SER A 108 14.18 -17.30 -7.69
CA SER A 108 14.03 -16.01 -8.37
C SER A 108 15.40 -15.48 -8.76
N VAL A 109 15.54 -15.01 -10.01
CA VAL A 109 16.70 -14.22 -10.44
C VAL A 109 16.53 -12.80 -9.91
N VAL A 110 17.46 -12.37 -9.06
CA VAL A 110 17.48 -11.04 -8.42
C VAL A 110 18.24 -10.08 -9.34
N GLN A 111 17.61 -8.97 -9.74
CA GLN A 111 18.33 -7.85 -10.34
C GLN A 111 18.94 -6.98 -9.23
N PRO A 112 20.14 -6.40 -9.45
CA PRO A 112 20.82 -5.61 -8.43
C PRO A 112 20.01 -4.34 -8.06
N PRO A 113 20.07 -3.93 -6.79
CA PRO A 113 19.32 -2.78 -6.31
C PRO A 113 19.82 -1.48 -6.94
N GLN A 114 18.89 -0.63 -7.37
CA GLN A 114 19.17 0.77 -7.64
C GLN A 114 19.00 1.54 -6.32
N THR A 115 20.09 2.05 -5.77
CA THR A 115 20.09 2.92 -4.60
C THR A 115 19.73 4.34 -5.04
N ILE A 116 18.50 4.76 -4.76
CA ILE A 116 18.09 6.17 -4.93
C ILE A 116 18.42 6.89 -3.61
N SER A 117 19.25 7.94 -3.69
CA SER A 117 19.53 8.80 -2.54
C SER A 117 18.25 9.50 -2.11
N LYS A 118 17.77 9.20 -0.89
CA LYS A 118 16.59 9.85 -0.32
C LYS A 118 16.95 11.28 0.11
N GLY A 119 16.26 12.28 -0.43
CA GLY A 119 16.32 13.65 0.08
C GLY A 119 15.70 13.74 1.49
N PRO A 120 15.84 14.88 2.20
CA PRO A 120 15.32 15.02 3.56
C PRO A 120 13.79 14.95 3.57
N SER A 121 13.24 13.87 4.12
CA SER A 121 11.80 13.73 4.38
C SER A 121 11.38 14.58 5.58
N GLN A 122 10.24 15.25 5.50
CA GLN A 122 9.65 16.02 6.59
C GLN A 122 8.55 15.22 7.29
N ARG A 123 8.37 15.44 8.60
CA ARG A 123 7.29 14.88 9.40
C ARG A 123 6.58 15.97 10.20
N ILE A 124 5.26 15.95 10.18
CA ILE A 124 4.39 16.83 10.95
C ILE A 124 3.41 15.95 11.72
N ASP A 125 3.39 16.05 13.05
CA ASP A 125 2.43 15.35 13.90
C ASP A 125 1.42 16.36 14.49
N GLY A 126 0.18 15.93 14.72
CA GLY A 126 -0.84 16.77 15.33
C GLY A 126 -2.16 16.04 15.60
N GLY A 127 -3.21 16.83 15.80
CA GLY A 127 -4.57 16.37 16.07
C GLY A 127 -5.15 16.96 17.35
N LEU A 128 -6.44 16.73 17.59
CA LEU A 128 -7.20 17.34 18.69
C LEU A 128 -7.26 16.49 19.96
N SER A 129 -6.94 15.20 19.88
CA SER A 129 -7.11 14.27 21.00
C SER A 129 -5.89 14.24 21.92
N GLU A 130 -6.10 14.44 23.21
CA GLU A 130 -5.07 14.25 24.25
C GLU A 130 -4.87 12.78 24.65
N LYS A 131 -5.71 11.86 24.14
CA LYS A 131 -5.58 10.42 24.44
C LYS A 131 -4.25 9.89 23.91
N LYS A 132 -3.50 9.20 24.77
CA LYS A 132 -2.22 8.58 24.40
C LYS A 132 -2.35 7.39 23.44
N SER A 133 -3.44 6.63 23.52
CA SER A 133 -3.66 5.43 22.71
C SER A 133 -4.60 5.68 21.52
N VAL A 134 -4.34 4.97 20.43
CA VAL A 134 -5.24 4.83 19.28
C VAL A 134 -5.64 3.36 19.15
N LYS A 135 -6.80 3.10 18.53
CA LYS A 135 -7.29 1.74 18.24
C LYS A 135 -6.69 1.21 16.93
N TYR A 136 -6.47 2.06 15.94
CA TYR A 136 -5.90 1.70 14.63
C TYR A 136 -5.32 2.91 13.91
N ASP A 137 -4.45 2.62 12.94
CA ASP A 137 -3.85 3.60 12.04
C ASP A 137 -4.48 3.49 10.65
N ILE A 138 -4.73 4.63 10.01
CA ILE A 138 -5.20 4.72 8.62
C ILE A 138 -4.09 5.34 7.78
N VAL A 139 -3.53 4.57 6.86
CA VAL A 139 -2.46 5.05 5.97
C VAL A 139 -3.07 5.58 4.67
N ILE A 140 -2.76 6.83 4.32
CA ILE A 140 -3.24 7.50 3.11
C ILE A 140 -2.03 8.00 2.31
N PRO A 141 -1.45 7.15 1.43
CA PRO A 141 -0.45 7.62 0.48
C PRO A 141 -1.11 8.49 -0.59
N TYR A 142 -0.44 9.56 -1.01
CA TYR A 142 -0.91 10.37 -2.12
C TYR A 142 0.26 10.98 -2.93
N TYR A 143 0.03 11.10 -4.23
CA TYR A 143 0.87 11.81 -5.17
C TYR A 143 -0.03 12.63 -6.07
N HIS A 144 0.05 13.96 -5.93
CA HIS A 144 -0.98 14.87 -6.44
C HIS A 144 -2.39 14.44 -5.94
N CYS A 145 -3.46 14.91 -6.58
CA CYS A 145 -4.85 14.54 -6.25
C CYS A 145 -5.36 15.04 -4.88
N GLN A 146 -4.88 16.18 -4.41
CA GLN A 146 -5.22 16.80 -3.13
C GLN A 146 -6.73 16.94 -2.88
N ILE A 147 -7.55 17.14 -3.92
CA ILE A 147 -9.01 17.27 -3.78
C ILE A 147 -9.63 15.94 -3.33
N LEU A 148 -9.25 14.83 -3.98
CA LEU A 148 -9.74 13.49 -3.62
C LEU A 148 -9.19 13.04 -2.26
N THR A 149 -7.89 13.27 -2.04
CA THR A 149 -7.25 12.94 -0.76
C THR A 149 -7.87 13.71 0.40
N LYS A 150 -8.16 15.00 0.21
CA LYS A 150 -8.91 15.81 1.20
C LYS A 150 -10.28 15.19 1.50
N GLY A 151 -11.06 14.85 0.47
CA GLY A 151 -12.37 14.22 0.66
C GLY A 151 -12.28 12.87 1.42
N CYS A 152 -11.23 12.09 1.17
CA CYS A 152 -10.95 10.86 1.91
C CYS A 152 -10.67 11.15 3.40
N ILE A 153 -9.81 12.13 3.70
CA ILE A 153 -9.50 12.56 5.07
C ILE A 153 -10.75 13.05 5.80
N GLU A 154 -11.54 13.93 5.19
CA GLU A 154 -12.78 14.46 5.76
C GLU A 154 -13.79 13.33 6.05
N SER A 155 -13.88 12.34 5.17
CA SER A 155 -14.71 11.16 5.38
C SER A 155 -14.24 10.32 6.58
N VAL A 156 -12.93 10.10 6.72
CA VAL A 156 -12.36 9.40 7.89
C VAL A 156 -12.70 10.17 9.17
N ILE A 157 -12.46 11.48 9.19
CA ILE A 157 -12.73 12.34 10.36
C ILE A 157 -14.19 12.24 10.78
N LYS A 158 -15.12 12.23 9.81
CA LYS A 158 -16.55 12.20 10.07
C LYS A 158 -17.07 10.84 10.57
N HIS A 159 -16.45 9.74 10.14
CA HIS A 159 -17.03 8.39 10.27
C HIS A 159 -16.19 7.42 11.11
N SER A 160 -15.01 7.82 11.57
CA SER A 160 -14.12 6.99 12.39
C SER A 160 -13.96 7.56 13.80
N LYS A 161 -13.52 6.72 14.74
CA LYS A 161 -13.20 7.10 16.13
C LYS A 161 -11.99 6.34 16.64
N ASP A 162 -11.27 6.94 17.58
CA ASP A 162 -10.07 6.43 18.24
C ASP A 162 -8.99 6.00 17.23
N TYR A 163 -8.65 6.88 16.29
CA TYR A 163 -7.74 6.57 15.17
C TYR A 163 -6.55 7.55 15.09
N ARG A 164 -5.55 7.19 14.28
CA ARG A 164 -4.57 8.13 13.72
C ARG A 164 -4.56 8.03 12.20
N ILE A 165 -4.57 9.16 11.51
CA ILE A 165 -4.30 9.21 10.06
C ILE A 165 -2.79 9.36 9.84
N ILE A 166 -2.22 8.53 8.96
CA ILE A 166 -0.84 8.64 8.50
C ILE A 166 -0.91 9.01 7.01
N ALA A 167 -0.85 10.30 6.72
CA ALA A 167 -0.82 10.80 5.36
C ALA A 167 0.62 10.83 4.84
N SER A 168 0.84 10.34 3.62
CA SER A 168 2.16 10.28 3.01
C SER A 168 2.17 10.98 1.66
N ALA A 169 2.78 12.15 1.59
CA ALA A 169 3.01 12.89 0.35
C ALA A 169 4.31 12.43 -0.31
N ASP A 170 4.27 12.07 -1.58
CA ASP A 170 5.47 11.63 -2.30
C ASP A 170 5.75 12.48 -3.55
N GLY A 171 6.38 13.65 -3.37
CA GLY A 171 6.69 14.58 -4.46
C GLY A 171 5.50 15.44 -4.94
N SER A 172 4.48 15.63 -4.10
CA SER A 172 3.37 16.57 -4.38
C SER A 172 3.81 18.03 -4.26
N LYS A 173 3.09 18.96 -4.89
CA LYS A 173 3.41 20.41 -4.81
C LYS A 173 3.18 20.94 -3.40
N SER A 174 3.92 21.98 -3.01
CA SER A 174 3.75 22.63 -1.70
C SER A 174 2.30 23.07 -1.45
N THR A 175 1.66 23.69 -2.44
CA THR A 175 0.25 24.11 -2.35
C THR A 175 -0.72 22.96 -2.17
N GLU A 176 -0.40 21.78 -2.70
CA GLU A 176 -1.20 20.56 -2.52
C GLU A 176 -1.00 19.98 -1.11
N ILE A 177 0.23 20.03 -0.61
CA ILE A 177 0.59 19.61 0.76
C ILE A 177 -0.13 20.48 1.79
N GLU A 178 -0.14 21.81 1.62
CA GLU A 178 -0.83 22.76 2.51
C GLU A 178 -2.34 22.49 2.62
N ILE A 179 -2.99 22.11 1.50
CA ILE A 179 -4.40 21.73 1.47
C ILE A 179 -4.62 20.48 2.33
N ILE A 180 -3.74 19.49 2.22
CA ILE A 180 -3.83 18.25 2.99
C ILE A 180 -3.52 18.49 4.48
N GLU A 181 -2.49 19.26 4.80
CA GLU A 181 -2.19 19.66 6.18
C GLU A 181 -3.39 20.33 6.84
N THR A 182 -4.05 21.24 6.12
CA THR A 182 -5.25 21.92 6.62
C THR A 182 -6.40 20.93 6.85
N ALA A 183 -6.60 19.96 5.95
CA ALA A 183 -7.61 18.93 6.09
C ALA A 183 -7.34 17.95 7.25
N LEU A 184 -6.08 17.73 7.61
CA LEU A 184 -5.68 16.85 8.72
C LEU A 184 -5.88 17.46 10.10
N LYS A 185 -5.82 18.79 10.24
CA LYS A 185 -5.91 19.50 11.54
C LYS A 185 -7.08 19.06 12.44
N PRO A 186 -8.31 18.82 11.91
CA PRO A 186 -9.43 18.39 12.73
C PRO A 186 -9.43 16.91 13.12
N ALA A 187 -8.48 16.10 12.61
CA ALA A 187 -8.38 14.69 12.96
C ALA A 187 -8.09 14.50 14.46
N GLU A 188 -8.51 13.36 15.01
CA GLU A 188 -8.17 13.02 16.40
C GLU A 188 -6.66 13.00 16.60
N ARG A 189 -5.94 12.32 15.71
CA ARG A 189 -4.48 12.31 15.61
C ARG A 189 -4.07 12.17 14.16
N PHE A 190 -2.97 12.79 13.77
CA PHE A 190 -2.35 12.57 12.47
C PHE A 190 -0.82 12.62 12.52
N THR A 191 -0.23 11.94 11.54
CA THR A 191 1.17 12.06 11.14
C THR A 191 1.19 12.32 9.63
N HIS A 192 1.82 13.40 9.20
CA HIS A 192 2.01 13.74 7.79
C HIS A 192 3.49 13.58 7.45
N LEU A 193 3.79 12.58 6.63
CA LEU A 193 5.11 12.29 6.10
C LEU A 193 5.23 12.88 4.70
N ILE A 194 6.31 13.60 4.41
CA ILE A 194 6.46 14.34 3.15
C ILE A 194 7.83 14.05 2.55
N ASN A 195 7.84 13.47 1.35
CA ASN A 195 9.00 13.48 0.48
C ASN A 195 8.90 14.67 -0.50
N PRO A 196 9.97 15.46 -0.66
CA PRO A 196 9.97 16.58 -1.60
C PRO A 196 10.04 16.16 -3.07
N ILE A 197 10.46 14.91 -3.33
CA ILE A 197 10.56 14.31 -4.66
C ILE A 197 9.84 12.96 -4.65
N ASN A 198 9.33 12.53 -5.80
CA ASN A 198 8.63 11.24 -5.93
C ASN A 198 9.63 10.09 -5.90
N ILE A 199 9.73 9.41 -4.75
CA ILE A 199 10.69 8.34 -4.48
C ILE A 199 10.04 7.13 -3.78
N GLY A 200 8.72 7.08 -3.77
CA GLY A 200 7.92 6.09 -3.05
C GLY A 200 7.61 6.52 -1.61
N PHE A 201 7.13 5.58 -0.80
CA PHE A 201 6.71 5.91 0.57
C PHE A 201 7.89 6.49 1.40
N PRO A 202 7.70 7.61 2.12
CA PRO A 202 8.71 8.25 2.96
C PRO A 202 9.27 7.27 3.97
N SER A 203 10.59 7.27 4.18
CA SER A 203 11.18 6.56 5.31
C SER A 203 10.70 7.19 6.62
N ASN A 204 10.34 6.33 7.58
CA ASN A 204 10.00 6.70 8.96
C ASN A 204 11.28 7.00 9.77
#